data_AF-A0A3N5WRV1-F1
#
_entry.id   AF-A0A3N5WRV1-F1
#
_cell.length_a   1.000
_cell.length_b   1.000
_cell.length_c   1.000
_cell.angle_alpha   90.00
_cell.angle_beta   90.00
_cell.angle_gamma   90.00
#
_symmetry.space_group_name_H-M   'P 1'
#
loop_
_entity.id
_entity.type
_entity.pdbx_description
1 polymer ?
#
loop_
_entity_poly.entity_id
_entity_poly.type
_entity_poly.pdbx_seq_one_letter_code
_entity_poly.pdbx_strand_id
1 'polypeptide(L)'
;MKIDEKIFDIILRKVLALKSSEGFLVVADPPKESLARQLFEYSKKITQHPHFKVIKELDRSGQEPEPGAAELMLGYDVQFYWTSKSLSHTLARRRATEKRFRIISAPMLTEDIINRCVDIDYDALVRLHEKLRPVIANSKEIRVTSGLGTDITTTVHDTHGARDAILMDQPGSWGNLPVGEVDSGVVRKKTNGRLVFDGSFPGIGLLKKPIKAEVFEGTASFETDHPQAKDLYRLLESVGPGGFK
;
A
#
# COMPACT_ATOMS: atom_id res chain seq x y z
N MET A 1 -17.26 15.87 -2.55
CA MET A 1 -16.67 17.10 -3.10
C MET A 1 -16.04 16.68 -4.45
N LYS A 2 -15.34 17.51 -5.22
CA LYS A 2 -14.63 17.02 -6.42
C LYS A 2 -13.14 16.95 -6.06
N ILE A 3 -12.43 15.92 -6.52
CA ILE A 3 -10.97 15.86 -6.36
C ILE A 3 -10.38 17.07 -7.09
N ASP A 4 -9.46 17.78 -6.43
CA ASP A 4 -8.79 18.93 -7.04
C ASP A 4 -7.98 18.47 -8.26
N GLU A 5 -8.11 19.15 -9.40
CA GLU A 5 -7.37 18.82 -10.62
C GLU A 5 -5.86 18.86 -10.40
N LYS A 6 -5.37 19.70 -9.48
CA LYS A 6 -3.96 19.73 -9.07
C LYS A 6 -3.48 18.36 -8.58
N ILE A 7 -4.32 17.63 -7.85
CA ILE A 7 -3.99 16.29 -7.32
C ILE A 7 -3.78 15.30 -8.47
N PHE A 8 -4.63 15.33 -9.49
CA PHE A 8 -4.43 14.49 -10.68
C PHE A 8 -3.20 14.88 -11.47
N ASP A 9 -2.87 16.17 -11.55
CA ASP A 9 -1.64 16.63 -12.18
C ASP A 9 -0.39 16.11 -11.47
N ILE A 10 -0.36 16.19 -10.12
CA ILE A 10 0.72 15.63 -9.31
C ILE A 10 0.85 14.13 -9.55
N ILE A 11 -0.25 13.38 -9.48
CA ILE A 11 -0.22 11.91 -9.66
C ILE A 11 0.32 11.55 -11.04
N LEU A 12 -0.23 12.15 -12.10
CA LEU A 12 0.08 11.73 -13.46
C LEU A 12 1.42 12.29 -13.96
N ARG A 13 1.76 13.55 -13.63
CA ARG A 13 2.99 14.19 -14.13
C ARG A 13 4.18 14.07 -13.20
N LYS A 14 3.98 14.26 -11.89
CA LYS A 14 5.09 14.22 -10.91
C LYS A 14 5.39 12.80 -10.45
N VAL A 15 4.37 12.05 -10.03
CA VAL A 15 4.56 10.70 -9.46
C VAL A 15 4.77 9.65 -10.54
N LEU A 16 3.87 9.59 -11.53
CA LEU A 16 3.92 8.59 -12.61
C LEU A 16 4.75 9.03 -13.81
N ALA A 17 5.04 10.33 -13.97
CA ALA A 17 5.68 10.89 -15.16
C ALA A 17 5.09 10.32 -16.48
N LEU A 18 3.77 10.37 -16.59
CA LEU A 18 3.01 9.91 -17.75
C LEU A 18 3.30 10.79 -18.97
N LYS A 19 3.65 10.16 -20.08
CA LYS A 19 3.92 10.81 -21.37
C LYS A 19 2.74 10.69 -22.32
N SER A 20 2.70 11.56 -23.31
CA SER A 20 1.60 11.59 -24.29
C SER A 20 1.52 10.36 -25.20
N SER A 21 2.63 9.66 -25.38
CA SER A 21 2.75 8.45 -26.20
C SER A 21 2.51 7.15 -25.43
N GLU A 22 2.40 7.19 -24.11
CA GLU A 22 2.28 5.99 -23.27
C GLU A 22 0.82 5.58 -23.09
N GLY A 23 0.57 4.27 -23.11
CA GLY A 23 -0.70 3.70 -22.71
C GLY A 23 -0.92 3.88 -21.22
N PHE A 24 -2.08 4.43 -20.83
CA PHE A 24 -2.46 4.60 -19.44
C PHE A 24 -3.72 3.79 -19.10
N LEU A 25 -3.62 2.86 -18.16
CA LEU A 25 -4.75 2.05 -17.70
C LEU A 25 -5.21 2.47 -16.31
N VAL A 26 -6.48 2.81 -16.16
CA VAL A 26 -7.14 2.93 -14.86
C VAL A 26 -8.02 1.70 -14.64
N VAL A 27 -7.73 0.96 -13.57
CA VAL A 27 -8.53 -0.19 -13.12
C VAL A 27 -9.32 0.22 -11.88
N ALA A 28 -10.62 -0.05 -11.88
CA ALA A 28 -11.51 0.23 -10.76
C ALA A 28 -12.47 -0.93 -10.50
N ASP A 29 -13.10 -0.93 -9.34
CA ASP A 29 -14.29 -1.74 -9.05
C ASP A 29 -15.50 -0.82 -8.79
N PRO A 30 -16.74 -1.36 -8.75
CA PRO A 30 -17.93 -0.53 -8.63
C PRO A 30 -17.90 0.47 -7.46
N PRO A 31 -17.39 0.14 -6.26
CA PRO A 31 -17.28 1.11 -5.16
C PRO A 31 -16.37 2.31 -5.45
N LYS A 32 -15.35 2.15 -6.31
CA LYS A 32 -14.36 3.19 -6.62
C LYS A 32 -14.51 3.79 -8.00
N GLU A 33 -15.45 3.30 -8.81
CA GLU A 33 -15.63 3.69 -10.21
C GLU A 33 -15.74 5.20 -10.40
N SER A 34 -16.57 5.88 -9.59
CA SER A 34 -16.80 7.32 -9.72
C SER A 34 -15.52 8.15 -9.53
N LEU A 35 -14.67 7.78 -8.57
CA LEU A 35 -13.40 8.47 -8.31
C LEU A 35 -12.38 8.15 -9.40
N ALA A 36 -12.27 6.87 -9.77
CA ALA A 36 -11.36 6.40 -10.79
C ALA A 36 -11.68 7.00 -12.17
N ARG A 37 -12.97 7.19 -12.48
CA ARG A 37 -13.44 7.83 -13.71
C ARG A 37 -12.98 9.28 -13.81
N GLN A 38 -12.91 10.02 -12.71
CA GLN A 38 -12.38 11.39 -12.72
C GLN A 38 -10.89 11.42 -13.13
N LEU A 39 -10.08 10.51 -12.60
CA LEU A 39 -8.66 10.38 -12.97
C LEU A 39 -8.51 9.99 -14.45
N PHE A 40 -9.30 9.03 -14.92
CA PHE A 40 -9.31 8.63 -16.32
C PHE A 40 -9.67 9.79 -17.26
N GLU A 41 -10.72 10.54 -16.96
CA GLU A 41 -11.11 11.72 -17.76
C GLU A 41 -10.02 12.79 -17.75
N TYR A 42 -9.38 13.05 -16.61
CA TYR A 42 -8.26 14.00 -16.53
C TYR A 42 -7.05 13.53 -17.36
N SER A 43 -6.76 12.23 -17.38
CA SER A 43 -5.61 11.67 -18.11
C SER A 43 -5.63 11.91 -19.62
N LYS A 44 -6.83 12.11 -20.21
CA LYS A 44 -7.00 12.46 -21.63
C LYS A 44 -6.36 13.81 -22.00
N LYS A 45 -6.09 14.68 -21.02
CA LYS A 45 -5.32 15.92 -21.21
C LYS A 45 -3.81 15.68 -21.36
N ILE A 46 -3.33 14.48 -21.03
CA ILE A 46 -1.90 14.13 -20.96
C ILE A 46 -1.53 13.10 -22.03
N THR A 47 -2.30 12.02 -22.17
CA THR A 47 -2.06 10.93 -23.12
C THR A 47 -3.20 10.74 -24.11
N GLN A 48 -2.84 10.29 -25.33
CA GLN A 48 -3.78 9.90 -26.38
C GLN A 48 -4.29 8.46 -26.24
N HIS A 49 -3.72 7.68 -25.32
CA HIS A 49 -4.01 6.26 -25.16
C HIS A 49 -4.51 5.86 -23.75
N PRO A 50 -5.46 6.60 -23.13
CA PRO A 50 -6.02 6.18 -21.84
C PRO A 50 -7.07 5.09 -22.02
N HIS A 51 -7.13 4.16 -21.08
CA HIS A 51 -8.13 3.10 -21.01
C HIS A 51 -8.71 2.98 -19.60
N PHE A 52 -10.00 2.71 -19.50
CA PHE A 52 -10.72 2.54 -18.24
C PHE A 52 -11.35 1.15 -18.17
N LYS A 53 -11.04 0.40 -17.11
CA LYS A 53 -11.55 -0.95 -16.89
C LYS A 53 -12.18 -1.06 -15.51
N VAL A 54 -13.46 -1.42 -15.49
CA VAL A 54 -14.14 -1.86 -14.26
C VAL A 54 -14.05 -3.37 -14.16
N ILE A 55 -13.51 -3.85 -13.04
CA ILE A 55 -13.44 -5.28 -12.67
C ILE A 55 -14.55 -5.60 -11.66
N LYS A 56 -14.79 -6.88 -11.43
CA LYS A 56 -15.63 -7.30 -10.30
C LYS A 56 -14.94 -6.90 -9.00
N GLU A 57 -15.71 -6.46 -8.01
CA GLU A 57 -15.18 -6.29 -6.65
C GLU A 57 -14.60 -7.61 -6.13
N LEU A 58 -13.39 -7.53 -5.57
CA LEU A 58 -12.68 -8.67 -5.02
C LEU A 58 -13.17 -8.98 -3.60
N ASP A 59 -13.13 -10.24 -3.22
CA ASP A 59 -13.53 -10.67 -1.87
C ASP A 59 -12.47 -10.30 -0.82
N ARG A 60 -11.18 -10.36 -1.22
CA ARG A 60 -10.05 -10.01 -0.35
C ARG A 60 -8.89 -9.35 -1.09
N SER A 61 -8.07 -8.60 -0.34
CA SER A 61 -6.79 -8.08 -0.84
C SER A 61 -5.86 -9.23 -1.26
N GLY A 62 -5.16 -9.04 -2.38
CA GLY A 62 -4.28 -10.06 -2.97
C GLY A 62 -4.98 -11.14 -3.78
N GLN A 63 -6.31 -11.08 -3.95
CA GLN A 63 -7.03 -11.91 -4.90
C GLN A 63 -6.73 -11.47 -6.34
N GLU A 64 -6.53 -12.43 -7.24
CA GLU A 64 -6.34 -12.12 -8.66
C GLU A 64 -7.62 -11.49 -9.27
N PRO A 65 -7.48 -10.50 -10.16
CA PRO A 65 -8.60 -10.02 -10.96
C PRO A 65 -9.01 -11.07 -12.00
N GLU A 66 -10.13 -10.86 -12.70
CA GLU A 66 -10.55 -11.80 -13.73
C GLU A 66 -9.48 -11.93 -14.85
N PRO A 67 -9.33 -13.10 -15.50
CA PRO A 67 -8.25 -13.34 -16.46
C PRO A 67 -8.14 -12.29 -17.57
N GLY A 68 -9.27 -11.80 -18.10
CA GLY A 68 -9.27 -10.76 -19.12
C GLY A 68 -8.75 -9.40 -18.62
N ALA A 69 -8.98 -9.07 -17.34
CA ALA A 69 -8.40 -7.87 -16.73
C ALA A 69 -6.89 -8.05 -16.48
N ALA A 70 -6.47 -9.23 -16.01
CA ALA A 70 -5.06 -9.55 -15.84
C ALA A 70 -4.29 -9.47 -17.17
N GLU A 71 -4.87 -9.94 -18.26
CA GLU A 71 -4.29 -9.84 -19.61
C GLU A 71 -4.23 -8.39 -20.09
N LEU A 72 -5.32 -7.63 -19.91
CA LEU A 72 -5.38 -6.21 -20.26
C LEU A 72 -4.29 -5.40 -19.55
N MET A 73 -4.06 -5.67 -18.26
CA MET A 73 -2.98 -5.04 -17.48
C MET A 73 -1.59 -5.26 -18.10
N LEU A 74 -1.38 -6.29 -18.93
CA LEU A 74 -0.10 -6.56 -19.58
C LEU A 74 0.11 -5.77 -20.90
N GLY A 75 -0.81 -4.88 -21.25
CA GLY A 75 -0.78 -4.07 -22.47
C GLY A 75 -0.60 -2.57 -22.28
N TYR A 76 -0.38 -2.08 -21.06
CA TYR A 76 -0.28 -0.64 -20.76
C TYR A 76 0.95 -0.27 -19.95
N ASP A 77 1.65 0.79 -20.38
CA ASP A 77 2.91 1.26 -19.83
C ASP A 77 2.79 1.80 -18.39
N VAL A 78 1.69 2.51 -18.14
CA VAL A 78 1.41 3.19 -16.87
C VAL A 78 0.02 2.78 -16.37
N GLN A 79 -0.10 2.46 -15.08
CA GLN A 79 -1.32 1.88 -14.54
C GLN A 79 -1.67 2.46 -13.17
N PHE A 80 -2.96 2.67 -12.95
CA PHE A 80 -3.50 3.12 -11.67
C PHE A 80 -4.66 2.21 -11.25
N TYR A 81 -4.50 1.51 -10.13
CA TYR A 81 -5.52 0.61 -9.59
C TYR A 81 -6.24 1.27 -8.43
N TRP A 82 -7.45 1.77 -8.67
CA TRP A 82 -8.28 2.40 -7.66
C TRP A 82 -9.45 1.49 -7.30
N THR A 83 -9.22 0.59 -6.34
CA THR A 83 -10.14 -0.50 -6.00
C THR A 83 -10.46 -0.51 -4.49
N SER A 84 -11.51 -1.21 -4.08
CA SER A 84 -11.88 -1.42 -2.68
C SER A 84 -10.92 -2.40 -1.99
N LYS A 85 -10.38 -3.38 -2.72
CA LYS A 85 -9.35 -4.33 -2.25
C LYS A 85 -8.03 -4.15 -2.99
N SER A 86 -6.92 -4.48 -2.31
CA SER A 86 -5.58 -4.31 -2.89
C SER A 86 -5.27 -5.35 -3.97
N LEU A 87 -4.77 -4.87 -5.11
CA LEU A 87 -4.14 -5.65 -6.17
C LEU A 87 -2.60 -5.71 -6.01
N SER A 88 -2.04 -5.07 -4.98
CA SER A 88 -0.59 -4.93 -4.77
C SER A 88 0.12 -6.29 -4.69
N HIS A 89 -0.51 -7.33 -4.14
CA HIS A 89 0.12 -8.65 -3.98
C HIS A 89 -0.42 -9.72 -4.93
N THR A 90 -0.81 -9.34 -6.14
CA THR A 90 -1.26 -10.26 -7.20
C THR A 90 -0.15 -10.62 -8.19
N LEU A 91 -0.27 -11.78 -8.84
CA LEU A 91 0.51 -12.20 -10.00
C LEU A 91 0.29 -11.25 -11.17
N ALA A 92 -0.94 -10.79 -11.41
CA ALA A 92 -1.23 -9.81 -12.48
C ALA A 92 -0.36 -8.55 -12.34
N ARG A 93 -0.33 -7.92 -11.16
CA ARG A 93 0.52 -6.75 -10.88
C ARG A 93 2.01 -7.08 -11.00
N ARG A 94 2.45 -8.22 -10.44
CA ARG A 94 3.86 -8.64 -10.51
C ARG A 94 4.33 -8.81 -11.96
N ARG A 95 3.54 -9.48 -12.80
CA ARG A 95 3.84 -9.65 -14.24
C ARG A 95 3.88 -8.31 -14.99
N ALA A 96 3.01 -7.37 -14.66
CA ALA A 96 3.06 -6.01 -15.21
C ALA A 96 4.35 -5.28 -14.79
N THR A 97 4.79 -5.45 -13.54
CA THR A 97 6.06 -4.90 -13.04
C THR A 97 7.26 -5.54 -13.77
N GLU A 98 7.23 -6.86 -14.01
CA GLU A 98 8.25 -7.60 -14.78
C GLU A 98 8.36 -7.10 -16.23
N LYS A 99 7.25 -6.66 -16.82
CA LYS A 99 7.21 -5.97 -18.12
C LYS A 99 7.72 -4.52 -18.09
N ARG A 100 8.26 -4.05 -16.96
CA ARG A 100 8.77 -2.69 -16.76
C ARG A 100 7.67 -1.62 -16.71
N PHE A 101 6.41 -1.99 -16.48
CA PHE A 101 5.32 -1.01 -16.35
C PHE A 101 5.34 -0.29 -15.01
N ARG A 102 4.83 0.94 -15.00
CA ARG A 102 4.77 1.83 -13.83
C ARG A 102 3.39 1.77 -13.22
N ILE A 103 3.31 1.48 -11.92
CA ILE A 103 2.03 1.10 -11.30
C ILE A 103 1.81 1.83 -9.97
N ILE A 104 0.63 2.40 -9.80
CA ILE A 104 0.10 2.80 -8.49
C ILE A 104 -1.03 1.85 -8.10
N SER A 105 -0.92 1.23 -6.93
CA SER A 105 -2.05 0.56 -6.29
C SER A 105 -2.61 1.42 -5.16
N ALA A 106 -3.87 1.82 -5.28
CA ALA A 106 -4.54 2.78 -4.40
C ALA A 106 -5.79 2.15 -3.75
N PRO A 107 -5.65 1.04 -2.99
CA PRO A 107 -6.78 0.40 -2.38
C PRO A 107 -7.44 1.31 -1.34
N MET A 108 -8.77 1.27 -1.26
CA MET A 108 -9.58 1.97 -0.27
C MET A 108 -9.48 3.50 -0.28
N LEU A 109 -8.62 4.12 -1.12
CA LEU A 109 -8.45 5.57 -1.19
C LEU A 109 -9.78 6.29 -1.38
N THR A 110 -10.05 7.23 -0.49
CA THR A 110 -11.21 8.13 -0.55
C THR A 110 -10.81 9.47 -1.13
N GLU A 111 -11.82 10.25 -1.50
CA GLU A 111 -11.65 11.63 -1.94
C GLU A 111 -10.94 12.50 -0.87
N ASP A 112 -11.30 12.35 0.39
CA ASP A 112 -10.69 13.09 1.50
C ASP A 112 -9.20 12.75 1.67
N ILE A 113 -8.86 11.46 1.66
CA ILE A 113 -7.47 11.01 1.79
C ILE A 113 -6.61 11.55 0.64
N ILE A 114 -7.10 11.47 -0.60
CA ILE A 114 -6.28 11.87 -1.75
C ILE A 114 -6.03 13.38 -1.76
N ASN A 115 -7.05 14.18 -1.45
CA ASN A 115 -6.91 15.64 -1.38
C ASN A 115 -5.97 16.10 -0.26
N ARG A 116 -5.92 15.37 0.86
CA ARG A 116 -5.07 15.72 2.01
C ARG A 116 -3.63 15.23 1.89
N CYS A 117 -3.41 14.08 1.27
CA CYS A 117 -2.14 13.34 1.43
C CYS A 117 -1.27 13.31 0.17
N VAL A 118 -1.77 13.76 -1.00
CA VAL A 118 -1.01 13.75 -2.25
C VAL A 118 -0.27 15.07 -2.51
N ASP A 119 -0.83 16.21 -2.12
CA ASP A 119 -0.19 17.52 -2.34
C ASP A 119 0.90 17.79 -1.29
N ILE A 120 2.06 17.16 -1.49
CA ILE A 120 3.23 17.23 -0.60
C ILE A 120 4.50 17.60 -1.39
N ASP A 121 5.55 18.01 -0.67
CA ASP A 121 6.89 18.17 -1.26
C ASP A 121 7.56 16.80 -1.44
N TYR A 122 7.33 16.19 -2.61
CA TYR A 122 7.92 14.90 -2.97
C TYR A 122 9.44 14.93 -2.97
N ASP A 123 10.07 16.04 -3.32
CA ASP A 123 11.54 16.11 -3.36
C ASP A 123 12.11 16.16 -1.93
N ALA A 124 11.42 16.82 -0.99
CA ALA A 124 11.74 16.73 0.43
C ALA A 124 11.53 15.31 0.98
N LEU A 125 10.43 14.65 0.58
CA LEU A 125 10.15 13.27 0.99
C LEU A 125 11.23 12.30 0.49
N VAL A 126 11.65 12.42 -0.78
CA VAL A 126 12.76 11.63 -1.34
C VAL A 126 14.04 11.86 -0.53
N ARG A 127 14.42 13.12 -0.26
CA ARG A 127 15.61 13.43 0.55
C ARG A 127 15.53 12.84 1.96
N LEU A 128 14.34 12.80 2.56
CA LEU A 128 14.13 12.18 3.87
C LEU A 128 14.34 10.66 3.80
N HIS A 129 13.75 10.00 2.80
CA HIS A 129 13.89 8.56 2.60
C HIS A 129 15.33 8.15 2.29
N GLU A 130 16.05 8.93 1.47
CA GLU A 130 17.46 8.68 1.17
C GLU A 130 18.35 8.71 2.42
N LYS A 131 17.95 9.48 3.45
CA LYS A 131 18.63 9.51 4.76
C LYS A 131 18.16 8.39 5.68
N LEU A 132 16.86 8.14 5.75
CA LEU A 132 16.26 7.19 6.70
C LEU A 132 16.47 5.73 6.29
N ARG A 133 16.30 5.41 5.01
CA ARG A 133 16.36 4.04 4.51
C ARG A 133 17.68 3.34 4.82
N PRO A 134 18.87 3.94 4.61
CA PRO A 134 20.13 3.29 4.96
C PRO A 134 20.28 3.01 6.46
N VAL A 135 19.68 3.82 7.33
CA VAL A 135 19.72 3.61 8.79
C VAL A 135 18.98 2.32 9.15
N ILE A 136 17.78 2.12 8.59
CA ILE A 136 16.99 0.91 8.80
C ILE A 136 17.67 -0.29 8.14
N ALA A 137 18.05 -0.17 6.86
CA ALA A 137 18.62 -1.26 6.07
C ALA A 137 19.94 -1.82 6.62
N ASN A 138 20.77 -0.97 7.22
CA ASN A 138 22.06 -1.39 7.78
C ASN A 138 22.02 -1.65 9.29
N SER A 139 20.83 -1.59 9.91
CA SER A 139 20.68 -1.89 11.33
C SER A 139 20.93 -3.37 11.59
N LYS A 140 21.72 -3.66 12.64
CA LYS A 140 21.91 -5.04 13.13
C LYS A 140 20.75 -5.49 14.01
N GLU A 141 20.13 -4.53 14.68
CA GLU A 141 19.04 -4.69 15.62
C GLU A 141 18.20 -3.41 15.61
N ILE A 142 16.88 -3.57 15.67
CA ILE A 142 15.90 -2.52 15.87
C ILE A 142 15.13 -2.86 17.14
N ARG A 143 15.07 -1.92 18.07
CA ARG A 143 14.25 -2.00 19.27
C ARG A 143 13.22 -0.88 19.28
N VAL A 144 11.94 -1.24 19.37
CA VAL A 144 10.82 -0.29 19.45
C VAL A 144 10.28 -0.30 20.87
N THR A 145 10.21 0.88 21.49
CA THR A 145 9.67 1.04 22.85
C THR A 145 8.57 2.10 22.91
N SER A 146 7.62 1.96 23.83
CA SER A 146 6.61 3.00 24.12
C SER A 146 6.28 3.06 25.62
N GLY A 147 5.80 4.21 26.09
CA GLY A 147 5.37 4.37 27.49
C GLY A 147 4.16 3.49 27.88
N LEU A 148 3.45 2.93 26.90
CA LEU A 148 2.33 2.02 27.12
C LEU A 148 2.76 0.54 27.21
N GLY A 149 4.05 0.25 27.05
CA GLY A 149 4.63 -1.07 27.26
C GLY A 149 4.96 -1.85 26.00
N THR A 150 4.96 -1.22 24.81
CA THR A 150 5.65 -1.81 23.66
C THR A 150 7.14 -1.90 24.00
N ASP A 151 7.73 -3.08 23.84
CA ASP A 151 9.16 -3.32 23.94
C ASP A 151 9.47 -4.57 23.13
N ILE A 152 9.81 -4.37 21.85
CA ILE A 152 10.06 -5.45 20.90
C ILE A 152 11.39 -5.21 20.19
N THR A 153 12.15 -6.30 20.02
CA THR A 153 13.44 -6.29 19.34
C THR A 153 13.39 -7.19 18.11
N THR A 154 14.02 -6.76 17.01
CA THR A 154 14.13 -7.54 15.78
C THR A 154 15.38 -7.19 14.97
N THR A 155 15.65 -7.96 13.92
CA THR A 155 16.57 -7.59 12.83
C THR A 155 15.76 -7.52 11.54
N VAL A 156 16.09 -6.60 10.66
CA VAL A 156 15.39 -6.41 9.38
C VAL A 156 16.10 -7.06 8.20
N HIS A 157 15.35 -7.31 7.12
CA HIS A 157 15.84 -7.64 5.79
C HIS A 157 14.90 -7.02 4.73
N ASP A 158 15.36 -6.93 3.48
CA ASP A 158 14.58 -6.43 2.33
C ASP A 158 13.93 -5.05 2.57
N THR A 159 14.73 -4.04 2.91
CA THR A 159 14.24 -2.67 3.18
C THR A 159 13.87 -1.92 1.90
N HIS A 160 12.59 -1.56 1.78
CA HIS A 160 12.01 -0.77 0.69
C HIS A 160 11.99 0.72 1.04
N GLY A 161 11.21 1.52 0.31
CA GLY A 161 11.11 2.96 0.54
C GLY A 161 12.24 3.78 -0.10
N ALA A 162 12.87 3.28 -1.17
CA ALA A 162 13.77 4.09 -1.99
C ALA A 162 12.97 5.09 -2.85
N ARG A 163 13.66 5.92 -3.65
CA ARG A 163 13.02 6.96 -4.47
C ARG A 163 11.89 6.41 -5.36
N ASP A 164 12.05 5.22 -5.91
CA ASP A 164 11.08 4.55 -6.80
C ASP A 164 9.80 4.08 -6.09
N ALA A 165 9.80 4.01 -4.76
CA ALA A 165 8.61 3.80 -3.93
C ALA A 165 7.83 5.10 -3.64
N ILE A 166 8.42 6.26 -3.95
CA ILE A 166 7.81 7.59 -3.81
C ILE A 166 7.39 8.16 -5.17
N LEU A 167 8.30 8.05 -6.15
CA LEU A 167 8.12 8.50 -7.52
C LEU A 167 8.16 7.26 -8.43
N MET A 168 6.98 6.82 -8.84
CA MET A 168 6.79 5.70 -9.75
C MET A 168 7.04 6.14 -11.20
N ASP A 169 8.16 6.83 -11.44
CA ASP A 169 8.52 7.46 -12.72
C ASP A 169 9.53 6.65 -13.54
N GLN A 170 10.18 5.64 -12.94
CA GLN A 170 11.14 4.76 -13.61
C GLN A 170 10.48 3.49 -14.12
N PRO A 171 10.92 2.88 -15.23
CA PRO A 171 10.28 1.67 -15.69
C PRO A 171 10.41 0.56 -14.63
N GLY A 172 9.32 -0.18 -14.39
CA GLY A 172 9.19 -1.20 -13.36
C GLY A 172 8.99 -0.68 -11.93
N SER A 173 8.97 0.64 -11.70
CA SER A 173 8.64 1.18 -10.38
C SER A 173 7.16 0.97 -10.08
N TRP A 174 6.85 0.53 -8.87
CA TRP A 174 5.48 0.44 -8.40
C TRP A 174 5.39 0.82 -6.93
N GLY A 175 4.22 1.30 -6.53
CA GLY A 175 3.99 1.71 -5.14
C GLY A 175 2.52 1.92 -4.86
N ASN A 176 2.24 2.49 -3.70
CA ASN A 176 0.90 2.86 -3.28
C ASN A 176 0.73 4.38 -3.20
N LEU A 177 -0.51 4.85 -3.10
CA LEU A 177 -0.81 6.18 -2.59
C LEU A 177 -1.69 6.08 -1.34
N PRO A 178 -1.48 6.95 -0.32
CA PRO A 178 -0.38 7.91 -0.22
C PRO A 178 0.97 7.21 -0.03
N VAL A 179 2.07 7.89 -0.39
CA VAL A 179 3.45 7.42 -0.18
C VAL A 179 4.01 7.94 1.14
N GLY A 180 5.20 7.48 1.54
CA GLY A 180 5.94 8.04 2.68
C GLY A 180 6.43 7.02 3.72
N GLU A 181 6.41 5.74 3.38
CA GLU A 181 6.86 4.67 4.27
C GLU A 181 8.23 4.12 3.85
N VAL A 182 9.07 3.85 4.85
CA VAL A 182 10.25 2.99 4.71
C VAL A 182 9.95 1.71 5.48
N ASP A 183 9.54 0.68 4.77
CA ASP A 183 9.21 -0.63 5.33
C ASP A 183 10.34 -1.65 5.11
N SER A 184 10.32 -2.70 5.91
CA SER A 184 11.27 -3.81 5.79
C SER A 184 10.63 -5.11 6.30
N GLY A 185 11.01 -6.23 5.69
CA GLY A 185 10.80 -7.53 6.30
C GLY A 185 11.57 -7.67 7.61
N VAL A 186 11.07 -8.51 8.52
CA VAL A 186 11.73 -8.82 9.79
C VAL A 186 12.17 -10.28 9.84
N VAL A 187 13.35 -10.53 10.41
CA VAL A 187 13.85 -11.88 10.63
C VAL A 187 13.05 -12.50 11.79
N ARG A 188 12.01 -13.27 11.46
CA ARG A 188 11.08 -13.87 12.44
C ARG A 188 11.76 -14.45 13.68
N LYS A 189 12.77 -15.31 13.52
CA LYS A 189 13.52 -15.93 14.64
C LYS A 189 14.20 -14.94 15.59
N LYS A 190 14.43 -13.70 15.15
CA LYS A 190 15.02 -12.62 15.94
C LYS A 190 13.99 -11.62 16.46
N THR A 191 12.71 -11.79 16.14
CA THR A 191 11.63 -10.89 16.55
C THR A 191 11.01 -11.39 17.85
N ASN A 192 11.30 -10.70 18.97
CA ASN A 192 10.82 -11.07 20.30
C ASN A 192 10.47 -9.84 21.13
N GLY A 193 9.45 -9.97 21.98
CA GLY A 193 9.05 -8.95 22.95
C GLY A 193 7.56 -8.66 22.90
N ARG A 194 7.16 -7.47 23.36
CA ARG A 194 5.76 -7.09 23.52
C ARG A 194 5.35 -5.97 22.56
N LEU A 195 4.18 -6.13 21.96
CA LEU A 195 3.49 -5.10 21.19
C LEU A 195 2.23 -4.63 21.90
N VAL A 196 2.02 -3.32 21.91
CA VAL A 196 0.78 -2.68 22.39
C VAL A 196 0.17 -1.88 21.25
N PHE A 197 -1.02 -2.28 20.81
CA PHE A 197 -1.80 -1.62 19.79
C PHE A 197 -2.81 -0.68 20.45
N ASP A 198 -2.59 0.63 20.36
CA ASP A 198 -3.36 1.67 21.05
C ASP A 198 -4.10 2.65 20.10
N GLY A 199 -3.96 2.47 18.79
CA GLY A 199 -4.60 3.28 17.76
C GLY A 199 -5.77 2.57 17.07
N SER A 200 -5.74 2.54 15.74
CA SER A 200 -6.71 1.78 14.93
C SER A 200 -6.11 0.48 14.41
N PHE A 201 -6.94 -0.55 14.23
CA PHE A 201 -6.53 -1.81 13.60
C PHE A 201 -7.39 -2.11 12.36
N PRO A 202 -6.79 -2.45 11.20
CA PRO A 202 -7.56 -2.82 10.00
C PRO A 202 -8.55 -3.96 10.26
N GLY A 203 -9.81 -3.78 9.85
CA GLY A 203 -10.89 -4.75 10.10
C GLY A 203 -11.58 -4.62 11.46
N ILE A 204 -11.02 -3.86 12.40
CA ILE A 204 -11.62 -3.59 13.72
C ILE A 204 -12.03 -2.11 13.87
N GLY A 205 -11.22 -1.19 13.32
CA GLY A 205 -11.41 0.25 13.48
C GLY A 205 -10.63 0.82 14.66
N LEU A 206 -11.08 1.97 15.19
CA LEU A 206 -10.45 2.63 16.34
C LEU A 206 -10.61 1.78 17.61
N LEU A 207 -9.51 1.50 18.30
CA LEU A 207 -9.51 0.72 19.53
C LEU A 207 -9.99 1.57 20.71
N LYS A 208 -10.93 1.03 21.50
CA LYS A 208 -11.41 1.65 22.74
C LYS A 208 -10.50 1.34 23.93
N LYS A 209 -9.76 0.24 23.84
CA LYS A 209 -8.76 -0.21 24.80
C LYS A 209 -7.58 -0.80 24.04
N PRO A 210 -6.34 -0.62 24.53
CA PRO A 210 -5.18 -1.21 23.86
C PRO A 210 -5.24 -2.73 23.83
N ILE A 211 -4.85 -3.31 22.70
CA ILE A 211 -4.66 -4.76 22.55
C ILE A 211 -3.17 -5.06 22.73
N LYS A 212 -2.85 -6.11 23.47
CA LYS A 212 -1.47 -6.51 23.75
C LYS A 212 -1.15 -7.85 23.13
N ALA A 213 0.06 -7.98 22.61
CA ALA A 213 0.59 -9.23 22.10
C ALA A 213 2.01 -9.49 22.61
N GLU A 214 2.26 -10.70 23.08
CA GLU A 214 3.61 -11.22 23.29
C GLU A 214 4.07 -11.91 22.01
N VAL A 215 5.27 -11.59 21.55
CA VAL A 215 5.85 -12.08 20.30
C VAL A 215 7.07 -12.92 20.63
N PHE A 216 7.08 -14.16 20.17
CA PHE A 216 8.21 -15.07 20.28
C PHE A 216 8.54 -15.66 18.91
N GLU A 217 9.78 -15.46 18.47
CA GLU A 217 10.27 -15.83 17.13
C GLU A 217 9.29 -15.44 16.00
N GLY A 218 8.74 -14.22 16.10
CA GLY A 218 7.80 -13.66 15.13
C GLY A 218 6.38 -14.21 15.22
N THR A 219 6.07 -15.08 16.19
CA THR A 219 4.71 -15.57 16.43
C THR A 219 4.08 -14.79 17.57
N ALA A 220 2.93 -14.17 17.33
CA ALA A 220 2.20 -13.36 18.30
C ALA A 220 1.14 -14.17 19.06
N SER A 221 1.07 -13.97 20.37
CA SER A 221 0.01 -14.43 21.27
C SER A 221 -0.69 -13.23 21.88
N PHE A 222 -2.01 -13.16 21.77
CA PHE A 222 -2.81 -11.99 22.13
C PHE A 222 -3.53 -12.15 23.45
N GLU A 223 -3.54 -11.09 24.27
CA GLU A 223 -4.50 -10.96 25.38
C GLU A 223 -5.91 -10.75 24.81
N THR A 224 -6.91 -11.48 25.30
CA THR A 224 -8.31 -11.45 24.78
C THR A 224 -9.31 -11.02 25.86
N ASP A 225 -8.92 -10.05 26.68
CA ASP A 225 -9.64 -9.55 27.84
C ASP A 225 -10.86 -8.66 27.51
N HIS A 226 -10.97 -8.16 26.28
CA HIS A 226 -12.09 -7.32 25.83
C HIS A 226 -12.61 -7.66 24.41
N PRO A 227 -13.81 -7.19 24.02
CA PRO A 227 -14.45 -7.58 22.75
C PRO A 227 -13.58 -7.35 21.51
N GLN A 228 -13.02 -6.15 21.33
CA GLN A 228 -12.17 -5.84 20.17
C GLN A 228 -10.90 -6.73 20.08
N ALA A 229 -10.35 -7.17 21.22
CA ALA A 229 -9.23 -8.11 21.22
C ALA A 229 -9.65 -9.52 20.76
N LYS A 230 -10.84 -9.97 21.20
CA LYS A 230 -11.43 -11.23 20.71
C LYS A 230 -11.76 -11.17 19.22
N ASP A 231 -12.23 -10.02 18.74
CA ASP A 231 -12.54 -9.83 17.33
C ASP A 231 -11.28 -9.87 16.46
N LEU A 232 -10.19 -9.24 16.91
CA LEU A 232 -8.88 -9.36 16.25
C LEU A 232 -8.39 -10.81 16.24
N TYR A 233 -8.48 -11.50 17.37
CA TYR A 233 -8.07 -12.90 17.45
C TYR A 233 -8.84 -13.77 16.43
N ARG A 234 -10.17 -13.64 16.36
CA ARG A 234 -10.99 -14.38 15.38
C ARG A 234 -10.65 -14.03 13.94
N LEU A 235 -10.33 -12.76 13.65
CA LEU A 235 -9.90 -12.33 12.32
C LEU A 235 -8.62 -13.06 11.90
N LEU A 236 -7.62 -13.15 12.78
CA LEU A 236 -6.37 -13.85 12.50
C LEU A 236 -6.58 -15.37 12.42
N GLU A 237 -7.40 -15.93 13.29
CA GLU A 237 -7.76 -17.36 13.29
C GLU A 237 -8.44 -17.78 11.98
N SER A 238 -9.26 -16.90 11.40
CA SER A 238 -10.00 -17.18 10.14
C SER A 238 -9.10 -17.46 8.93
N VAL A 239 -7.83 -17.02 8.98
CA VAL A 239 -6.83 -17.28 7.93
C VAL A 239 -5.80 -18.36 8.32
N GLY A 240 -6.07 -19.06 9.43
CA GLY A 240 -5.26 -20.17 9.94
C GLY A 240 -3.99 -19.74 10.68
N PRO A 241 -3.07 -20.69 10.96
CA PRO A 241 -1.88 -20.44 11.79
C PRO A 241 -0.94 -19.35 11.25
N GLY A 242 -1.03 -19.01 9.96
CA GLY A 242 -0.28 -17.93 9.35
C GLY A 242 -0.70 -16.54 9.83
N GLY A 243 -1.93 -16.37 10.32
CA GLY A 243 -2.42 -15.08 10.82
C GLY A 243 -1.69 -14.58 12.07
N PHE A 244 -1.01 -15.48 12.80
CA PHE A 244 -0.26 -15.14 14.01
C PHE A 244 1.24 -14.94 13.76
N LYS A 245 1.72 -15.01 12.50
CA LYS A 245 3.14 -15.00 12.13
C LYS A 245 3.56 -13.79 11.32
#